data_AF-A0AAX0KQA6-F1
#
_entry.id   AF-A0AAX0KQA6-F1
#
_cell.length_a   1.000
_cell.length_b   1.000
_cell.length_c   1.000
_cell.angle_alpha   90.00
_cell.angle_beta   90.00
_cell.angle_gamma   90.00
#
_symmetry.space_group_name_H-M   'P 1'
#
loop_
_entity.id
_entity.type
_entity.pdbx_description
1 polymer ?
#
loop_
_entity_poly.entity_id
_entity_poly.type
_entity_poly.pdbx_seq_one_letter_code
_entity_poly.pdbx_strand_id
1 'polypeptide(L)' 'MNLNQIINMIIRMFLRRGINWGINKGVGMASKRSGKGKSAGPMTAQERKQAQTARDAVKRARKAARITRRM' A
#
# COMPACT_ATOMS: atom_id res chain seq x y z
N MET A 1 20.68 -1.65 -22.09
CA MET A 1 19.85 -2.30 -21.06
C MET A 1 20.76 -2.81 -19.97
N ASN A 2 20.77 -2.16 -18.80
CA ASN A 2 21.73 -2.48 -17.74
C ASN A 2 21.20 -3.63 -16.90
N LEU A 3 22.00 -4.68 -16.73
CA LEU A 3 21.71 -5.79 -15.82
C LEU A 3 21.38 -5.28 -14.39
N ASN A 4 21.99 -4.16 -13.99
CA ASN A 4 21.66 -3.42 -12.77
C ASN A 4 20.19 -2.97 -12.68
N GLN A 5 19.54 -2.59 -13.79
CA GLN A 5 18.13 -2.21 -13.77
C GLN A 5 17.22 -3.42 -13.56
N ILE A 6 17.61 -4.57 -14.11
CA ILE A 6 16.89 -5.84 -13.94
C ILE A 6 17.01 -6.31 -12.49
N ILE A 7 18.23 -6.31 -11.92
CA ILE A 7 18.46 -6.67 -10.52
C ILE A 7 17.72 -5.72 -9.57
N ASN A 8 17.80 -4.40 -9.79
CA ASN A 8 17.07 -3.43 -8.99
C ASN A 8 15.55 -3.60 -9.10
N MET A 9 15.03 -3.98 -10.27
CA MET A 9 13.62 -4.25 -10.47
C MET A 9 13.17 -5.53 -9.75
N ILE A 10 13.98 -6.59 -9.80
CA ILE A 10 13.73 -7.86 -9.12
C ILE A 10 13.75 -7.65 -7.60
N ILE A 11 14.79 -7.03 -7.06
CA ILE A 11 14.90 -6.71 -5.64
C ILE A 11 13.74 -5.84 -5.19
N ARG A 12 13.38 -4.79 -5.95
CA ARG A 12 12.22 -3.94 -5.63
C ARG A 12 10.91 -4.71 -5.69
N MET A 13 10.76 -5.67 -6.60
CA MET A 13 9.56 -6.49 -6.70
C MET A 13 9.45 -7.43 -5.50
N PHE A 14 10.52 -8.13 -5.14
CA PHE A 14 10.56 -9.00 -3.96
C PHE A 14 10.44 -8.21 -2.66
N LEU A 15 11.08 -7.06 -2.54
CA LEU A 15 10.97 -6.18 -1.38
C LEU A 15 9.55 -5.64 -1.25
N ARG A 16 8.91 -5.19 -2.34
CA ARG A 16 7.49 -4.77 -2.30
C ARG A 16 6.56 -5.90 -1.93
N ARG A 17 6.78 -7.11 -2.46
CA ARG A 17 5.95 -8.29 -2.14
C ARG A 17 6.18 -8.74 -0.71
N GLY A 18 7.43 -8.81 -0.27
CA GLY A 18 7.85 -9.17 1.09
C GLY A 18 7.40 -8.14 2.12
N ILE A 19 7.46 -6.85 1.82
CA ILE A 19 6.89 -5.79 2.67
C ILE A 19 5.37 -5.88 2.68
N ASN A 20 4.69 -6.03 1.54
CA ASN A 20 3.22 -6.16 1.54
C ASN A 20 2.76 -7.43 2.29
N TRP A 21 3.47 -8.54 2.12
CA TRP A 21 3.14 -9.81 2.79
C TRP A 21 3.53 -9.76 4.27
N GLY A 22 4.68 -9.19 4.59
CA GLY A 22 5.22 -9.00 5.93
C GLY A 22 4.48 -7.94 6.75
N ILE A 23 3.95 -6.89 6.12
CA ILE A 23 3.04 -5.93 6.76
C ILE A 23 1.65 -6.57 6.89
N ASN A 24 1.08 -7.20 5.86
CA ASN A 24 -0.25 -7.80 6.00
C ASN A 24 -0.28 -8.94 7.04
N LYS A 25 0.74 -9.81 7.06
CA LYS A 25 0.86 -10.88 8.06
C LYS A 25 1.43 -10.37 9.39
N GLY A 26 2.42 -9.48 9.36
CA GLY A 26 3.09 -8.96 10.54
C GLY A 26 2.26 -7.91 11.27
N VAL A 27 1.55 -7.01 10.60
CA VAL A 27 0.49 -6.19 11.22
C VAL A 27 -0.67 -7.08 11.61
N GLY A 28 -1.09 -8.08 10.83
CA GLY A 28 -2.14 -9.00 11.27
C GLY A 28 -1.79 -9.77 12.56
N MET A 29 -0.52 -10.13 12.75
CA MET A 29 -0.03 -10.89 13.90
C MET A 29 0.41 -10.00 15.06
N ALA A 30 1.02 -8.83 14.79
CA ALA A 30 1.33 -7.80 15.78
C ALA A 30 0.05 -7.13 16.30
N SER A 31 -0.94 -6.90 15.44
CA SER A 31 -2.28 -6.44 15.89
C SER A 31 -2.99 -7.50 16.72
N LYS A 32 -2.75 -8.80 16.50
CA LYS A 32 -3.28 -9.87 17.35
C LYS A 32 -2.53 -10.01 18.69
N ARG A 33 -1.22 -9.78 18.72
CA ARG A 33 -0.39 -9.92 19.93
C ARG A 33 -0.26 -8.63 20.77
N SER A 34 -0.32 -7.45 20.17
CA SER A 34 -0.16 -6.16 20.87
C SER A 34 -1.47 -5.48 21.23
N GLY A 35 -2.63 -6.06 20.87
CA GLY A 35 -3.90 -5.39 21.11
C GLY A 35 -5.08 -6.22 20.64
N LYS A 36 -5.66 -6.99 21.57
CA LYS A 36 -7.08 -7.31 21.62
C LYS A 36 -7.91 -6.25 20.84
N GLY A 37 -8.28 -6.50 19.59
CA GLY A 37 -9.28 -5.69 18.86
C GLY A 37 -8.92 -4.96 17.55
N LYS A 38 -7.88 -5.32 16.77
CA LYS A 38 -7.70 -4.73 15.41
C LYS A 38 -7.59 -5.75 14.27
N SER A 39 -8.45 -6.74 14.28
CA SER A 39 -8.84 -7.45 13.05
C SER A 39 -10.37 -7.32 12.97
N ALA A 40 -10.85 -6.61 11.95
CA ALA A 40 -12.28 -6.35 11.68
C ALA A 40 -13.07 -5.48 12.69
N GLY A 41 -12.42 -4.52 13.35
CA GLY A 41 -13.10 -3.45 14.12
C GLY A 41 -13.30 -2.17 13.29
N PRO A 42 -14.24 -1.27 13.66
CA PRO A 42 -14.44 0.01 12.97
C PRO A 42 -13.10 0.75 12.85
N MET A 43 -12.75 1.18 11.63
CA MET A 43 -11.54 1.96 11.37
C MET A 43 -11.44 3.08 12.41
N THR A 44 -10.28 3.19 13.07
CA THR A 44 -10.06 4.34 13.96
C THR A 44 -10.24 5.63 13.14
N ALA A 45 -10.77 6.70 13.75
CA ALA A 45 -11.06 7.95 13.04
C ALA A 45 -9.81 8.49 12.29
N GLN A 46 -8.64 8.20 12.83
CA GLN A 46 -7.34 8.56 12.26
C GLN A 46 -7.00 7.73 11.00
N GLU A 47 -7.18 6.41 11.03
CA GLU A 47 -6.99 5.54 9.86
C GLU A 47 -8.03 5.84 8.77
N ARG A 48 -9.28 6.15 9.15
CA ARG A 48 -10.32 6.53 8.19
C ARG A 48 -9.96 7.83 7.47
N LYS A 49 -9.44 8.83 8.18
CA LYS A 49 -8.95 10.09 7.58
C LYS A 49 -7.77 9.84 6.62
N GLN A 50 -6.79 9.03 7.02
CA GLN A 50 -5.66 8.68 6.15
C GLN A 50 -6.08 7.90 4.90
N ALA A 51 -7.03 6.97 5.04
CA ALA A 51 -7.56 6.22 3.90
C ALA A 51 -8.37 7.12 2.95
N GLN A 52 -9.12 8.09 3.48
CA GLN A 52 -9.87 9.06 2.66
C GLN A 52 -8.92 9.98 1.88
N THR A 53 -7.92 10.55 2.53
CA THR A 53 -6.93 11.41 1.85
C THR A 53 -6.16 10.63 0.77
N ALA A 54 -5.77 9.38 1.06
CA ALA A 54 -5.15 8.51 0.07
C ALA A 54 -6.08 8.21 -1.11
N ARG A 55 -7.36 7.92 -0.86
CA ARG A 55 -8.36 7.68 -1.93
C ARG A 55 -8.54 8.90 -2.82
N ASP A 56 -8.58 10.11 -2.25
CA ASP A 56 -8.79 11.34 -3.03
C ASP A 56 -7.57 11.69 -3.87
N ALA A 57 -6.35 11.49 -3.33
CA ALA A 57 -5.12 11.60 -4.09
C ALA A 57 -5.12 10.63 -5.29
N VAL A 58 -5.49 9.37 -5.07
CA VAL A 58 -5.59 8.35 -6.14
C VAL A 58 -6.64 8.72 -7.19
N LYS A 59 -7.80 9.25 -6.78
CA LYS A 59 -8.85 9.70 -7.73
C LYS A 59 -8.32 10.82 -8.63
N ARG A 60 -7.64 11.83 -8.07
CA ARG A 60 -7.05 12.93 -8.84
C ARG A 60 -6.00 12.41 -9.83
N ALA A 61 -5.10 11.54 -9.36
CA ALA A 61 -4.10 10.91 -10.21
C ALA A 61 -4.73 10.09 -11.36
N ARG A 62 -5.79 9.32 -11.09
CA ARG A 62 -6.52 8.57 -12.13
C ARG A 62 -7.18 9.47 -13.16
N LYS A 63 -7.73 10.62 -12.74
CA LYS A 63 -8.31 11.61 -13.67
C LYS A 63 -7.24 12.19 -14.58
N ALA A 64 -6.12 12.65 -14.02
CA ALA A 64 -4.98 13.16 -14.78
C ALA A 64 -4.46 12.10 -15.77
N ALA A 65 -4.21 10.87 -15.30
CA ALA A 65 -3.76 9.77 -16.14
C ALA A 65 -4.74 9.41 -17.27
N ARG A 66 -6.05 9.54 -17.04
CA ARG A 66 -7.06 9.30 -18.08
C ARG A 66 -7.04 10.38 -19.17
N ILE A 67 -6.79 11.63 -18.80
CA ILE A 67 -6.63 12.73 -19.76
C ILE A 67 -5.37 12.49 -20.59
N THR A 68 -4.25 12.21 -19.91
CA THR A 68 -2.98 11.89 -20.57
C THR A 68 -3.05 10.67 -21.48
N ARG A 69 -3.93 9.69 -21.20
CA ARG A 69 -4.16 8.52 -22.06
C ARG A 69 -5.04 8.79 -23.28
N ARG A 70 -5.79 9.88 -23.30
CA ARG A 70 -6.72 10.24 -24.39
C ARG A 70 -6.13 11.28 -25.35
N MET A 71 -5.05 11.94 -24.93
CA MET A 71 -4.12 12.64 -25.81
C MET A 71 -3.24 11.61 -26.51
#